data_AF-A0A924VNU2-F1
#
_entry.id   AF-A0A924VNU2-F1
#
_cell.length_a   1.000
_cell.length_b   1.000
_cell.length_c   1.000
_cell.angle_alpha   90.00
_cell.angle_beta   90.00
_cell.angle_gamma   90.00
#
_symmetry.space_group_name_H-M   'P 1'
#
loop_
_entity.id
_entity.type
_entity.pdbx_description
1 polymer ?
#
loop_
_entity_poly.entity_id
_entity_poly.type
_entity_poly.pdbx_seq_one_letter_code
_entity_poly.pdbx_strand_id
1 'polypeptide(L)' 'MYMSDVMTVGVSLAGLPALSVPAGDSDGLPVGVQLIAQRKNDALLFSLAKSMESHND' A
#
# COMPACT_ATOMS: atom_id res chain seq x y z
N MET A 1 16.59 2.94 6.86
CA MET A 1 15.77 2.38 7.95
C MET A 1 14.83 3.44 8.51
N TYR A 2 15.24 4.40 9.35
CA TYR A 2 14.27 5.32 9.96
C TYR A 2 13.41 6.15 8.98
N MET A 3 14.02 6.73 7.94
CA MET A 3 13.27 7.48 6.92
C MET A 3 12.54 6.59 5.91
N SER A 4 13.02 5.36 5.67
CA SER A 4 12.38 4.44 4.74
C SER A 4 11.10 3.84 5.32
N ASP A 5 11.05 3.65 6.64
CA ASP A 5 9.92 3.03 7.34
C ASP A 5 8.93 4.05 7.92
N VAL A 6 9.16 5.35 7.70
CA VAL A 6 8.35 6.43 8.27
C VAL A 6 6.87 6.32 7.88
N MET A 7 6.58 5.82 6.67
CA MET A 7 5.22 5.64 6.18
C MET A 7 4.60 4.29 6.59
N THR A 8 5.41 3.29 6.99
CA THR A 8 4.96 1.90 7.22
C THR A 8 4.89 1.51 8.70
N VAL A 9 5.69 2.16 9.56
CA VAL A 9 5.80 1.79 10.98
C VAL A 9 4.51 2.05 11.75
N GLY A 10 3.81 3.16 11.44
CA GLY A 10 2.57 3.54 12.14
C GLY A 10 1.47 2.49 11.95
N VAL A 11 1.36 1.95 10.74
CA VAL A 11 0.39 0.90 10.39
C VAL A 11 0.67 -0.39 11.17
N SER A 12 1.93 -0.82 11.19
CA SER A 12 2.36 -2.03 11.90
C SER A 12 2.05 -1.93 13.40
N LEU A 13 2.36 -0.77 14.00
CA LEU A 13 2.08 -0.51 15.42
C LEU A 13 0.58 -0.44 15.73
N ALA A 14 -0.23 0.10 14.82
CA ALA A 14 -1.68 0.13 14.97
C ALA A 14 -2.35 -1.26 14.78
N GLY A 15 -1.62 -2.24 14.26
CA GLY A 15 -2.15 -3.56 13.92
C GLY A 15 -3.24 -3.49 12.87
N LEU A 16 -3.08 -2.61 11.88
CA LEU A 16 -4.01 -2.44 10.77
C LEU A 16 -3.52 -3.23 9.54
N PRO A 17 -4.43 -3.82 8.76
CA PRO A 17 -4.09 -4.45 7.49
C PRO A 17 -3.64 -3.38 6.48
N ALA A 18 -2.53 -3.64 5.79
CA ALA A 18 -2.04 -2.79 4.72
C ALA A 18 -1.34 -3.59 3.61
N LEU A 19 -1.30 -2.99 2.43
CA LEU A 19 -0.75 -3.56 1.20
C LEU A 19 -0.06 -2.43 0.41
N SER A 20 1.04 -2.76 -0.28
CA SER A 20 1.67 -1.87 -1.26
C SER A 20 1.34 -2.33 -2.67
N VAL A 21 0.97 -1.39 -3.54
CA VAL A 21 0.62 -1.66 -4.95
C VAL A 21 1.50 -0.78 -5.86
N PRO A 22 2.03 -1.29 -6.99
CA PRO A 22 2.72 -0.46 -7.96
C PRO A 22 1.83 0.67 -8.49
N ALA A 23 2.39 1.86 -8.68
CA ALA A 23 1.66 3.06 -9.12
C ALA A 23 2.42 3.83 -10.21
N GLY A 24 3.22 3.12 -11.01
CA GLY A 24 4.06 3.68 -12.07
C GLY A 24 5.50 3.98 -11.64
N ASP A 25 6.21 4.74 -12.46
CA ASP A 25 7.61 5.11 -12.25
C ASP A 25 7.75 6.63 -12.08
N SER A 26 8.68 7.05 -11.23
CA SER A 26 9.17 8.44 -11.13
C SER A 26 10.67 8.43 -11.28
N ASP A 27 11.20 9.28 -12.17
CA ASP A 27 12.65 9.40 -12.41
C ASP A 27 13.35 8.07 -12.72
N GLY A 28 12.63 7.15 -13.38
CA GLY A 28 13.15 5.82 -13.74
C GLY A 28 13.17 4.81 -12.58
N LEU A 29 12.52 5.12 -11.46
CA LEU A 29 12.38 4.26 -10.30
C LEU A 29 10.90 3.90 -10.04
N PRO A 30 10.60 2.65 -9.67
CA PRO A 30 9.23 2.24 -9.38
C PRO A 30 8.70 2.91 -8.11
N VAL A 31 7.48 3.43 -8.21
CA VAL A 31 6.74 4.06 -7.13
C VAL A 31 5.59 3.14 -6.71
N GLY A 32 5.40 2.99 -5.40
CA GLY A 32 4.30 2.24 -4.82
C GLY A 32 3.34 3.15 -4.04
N VAL A 33 2.07 2.76 -4.01
CA VAL A 33 1.04 3.35 -3.14
C VAL A 33 0.74 2.38 -2.00
N GLN A 34 0.73 2.89 -0.77
CA GLN A 34 0.34 2.11 0.41
C GLN A 34 -1.15 2.29 0.69
N LEU A 35 -1.87 1.17 0.64
CA LEU A 35 -3.28 1.07 1.02
C LEU A 35 -3.39 0.54 2.44
N ILE A 36 -4.22 1.16 3.26
CA ILE A 36 -4.44 0.81 4.66
C ILE A 36 -5.94 0.69 4.87
N ALA A 37 -6.39 -0.46 5.37
CA ALA A 37 -7.80 -0.68 5.68
C ALA A 37 -8.04 -0.71 7.20
N GLN A 38 -9.32 -0.64 7.59
CA GLN A 38 -9.71 -0.90 8.95
C GLN A 38 -9.41 -2.36 9.35
N ARG A 39 -9.27 -2.59 10.65
CA ARG A 39 -8.96 -3.92 11.21
C ARG A 39 -9.95 -4.99 10.70
N LYS A 40 -9.43 -6.14 10.29
CA LYS A 40 -10.16 -7.30 9.72
C LYS A 40 -10.88 -7.02 8.40
N ASN A 41 -10.52 -5.95 7.68
CA ASN A 41 -11.12 -5.61 6.39
C ASN A 41 -10.19 -5.92 5.20
N ASP A 42 -9.51 -7.06 5.26
CA ASP A 42 -8.55 -7.54 4.27
C ASP A 42 -9.20 -7.76 2.89
N ALA A 43 -10.44 -8.24 2.86
CA ALA A 43 -11.16 -8.48 1.61
C ALA A 43 -11.43 -7.17 0.81
N LEU A 44 -11.77 -6.08 1.51
CA LEU A 44 -11.89 -4.77 0.89
C LEU A 44 -10.52 -4.28 0.39
N LEU A 45 -9.48 -4.46 1.20
CA LEU A 45 -8.12 -4.06 0.85
C LEU A 45 -7.65 -4.75 -0.43
N PHE A 46 -7.87 -6.07 -0.57
CA PHE A 46 -7.58 -6.82 -1.79
C PHE A 46 -8.44 -6.39 -2.98
N SER A 47 -9.72 -6.09 -2.76
CA SER A 47 -10.62 -5.65 -3.84
C SER A 47 -10.19 -4.29 -4.40
N LEU A 48 -9.80 -3.37 -3.53
CA LEU A 48 -9.27 -2.06 -3.92
C LEU A 48 -7.93 -2.21 -4.66
N ALA A 49 -7.02 -3.03 -4.13
CA ALA A 49 -5.73 -3.29 -4.76
C ALA A 49 -5.87 -3.82 -6.18
N LYS A 50 -6.73 -4.83 -6.37
CA LYS A 50 -7.03 -5.40 -7.68
C LYS A 50 -7.58 -4.35 -8.65
N SER A 51 -8.47 -3.47 -8.16
CA SER A 51 -8.99 -2.37 -8.96
C SER A 51 -7.89 -1.37 -9.32
N MET A 52 -6.89 -1.15 -8.46
CA MET A 52 -5.79 -0.23 -8.78
C MET A 52 -4.81 -0.84 -9.78
N GLU A 53 -4.44 -2.11 -9.61
CA GLU A 53 -3.59 -2.83 -10.57
C GLU A 53 -4.21 -2.82 -11.97
N SER A 54 -5.53 -3.02 -12.09
CA SER A 54 -6.20 -3.03 -13.40
C SER A 54 -6.27 -1.67 -14.11
N HIS A 55 -6.04 -0.56 -13.40
CA HIS A 55 -5.97 0.78 -14.01
C HIS A 55 -4.53 1.18 -14.34
N ASN A 56 -3.54 0.45 -13.83
CA ASN A 56 -2.12 0.74 -13.97
C ASN A 56 -1.43 -0.19 -14.98
N ASP A 57 -2.18 -1.14 -15.56
CA ASP A 57 -1.88 -1.89 -16.80
C ASP A 57 -2.45 -1.13 -18.01
#